data_AF-A0A7W1XDP7-F1
#
_entry.id   AF-A0A7W1XDP7-F1
#
_cell.length_a   1.000
_cell.length_b   1.000
_cell.length_c   1.000
_cell.angle_alpha   90.00
_cell.angle_beta   90.00
_cell.angle_gamma   90.00
#
_symmetry.space_group_name_H-M   'P 1'
#
loop_
_entity.id
_entity.type
_entity.pdbx_description
1 polymer ?
#
loop_
_entity_poly.entity_id
_entity_poly.type
_entity_poly.pdbx_seq_one_letter_code
_entity_poly.pdbx_strand_id
1 'polypeptide(L)'
;MQISLAQAVALRNILARKIQELINERSQVAIISVPKGEQFERPNKTIESLTEEINEVRSHFRQLDVAMATANLNHTIHWDDQDITIMEAIELAKQMRGELQELKRFGSRKKQEYSSHYGEVVMA
;
A
#
# COMPACT_ATOMS: atom_id res chain seq x y z
N MET A 1 -17.36 4.36 20.29
CA MET A 1 -16.04 5.03 20.20
C MET A 1 -16.01 5.79 18.90
N GLN A 2 -15.65 7.08 18.90
CA GLN A 2 -15.47 7.85 17.67
C GLN A 2 -13.97 8.09 17.43
N ILE A 3 -13.53 7.88 16.18
CA ILE A 3 -12.15 8.14 15.76
C ILE A 3 -12.18 9.15 14.60
N SER A 4 -11.13 9.96 14.50
CA SER A 4 -10.95 10.87 13.37
C SER A 4 -10.52 10.12 12.10
N LEU A 5 -10.73 10.74 10.94
CA LEU A 5 -10.25 10.21 9.65
C LEU A 5 -8.73 10.01 9.65
N ALA A 6 -7.97 10.90 10.29
CA ALA A 6 -6.52 10.76 10.45
C ALA A 6 -6.13 9.51 11.25
N GLN A 7 -6.83 9.24 12.35
CA GLN A 7 -6.65 8.00 13.13
C GLN A 7 -7.07 6.76 12.33
N ALA A 8 -8.12 6.86 11.52
CA ALA A 8 -8.56 5.78 10.64
C ALA A 8 -7.49 5.42 9.58
N VAL A 9 -6.78 6.40 9.01
CA VAL A 9 -5.63 6.15 8.11
C VAL A 9 -4.54 5.33 8.81
N ALA A 10 -4.18 5.69 10.05
CA ALA A 10 -3.19 4.96 10.82
C ALA A 10 -3.65 3.52 11.13
N LEU A 11 -4.91 3.37 11.55
CA LEU A 11 -5.50 2.06 11.85
C LEU A 11 -5.54 1.16 10.60
N ARG A 12 -5.88 1.71 9.43
CA ARG A 12 -5.88 0.99 8.15
C ARG A 12 -4.51 0.39 7.85
N ASN A 13 -3.42 1.14 8.08
CA ASN A 13 -2.06 0.65 7.88
C ASN A 13 -1.68 -0.45 8.89
N ILE A 14 -2.13 -0.34 10.13
CA ILE A 14 -1.92 -1.37 11.17
C ILE A 14 -2.64 -2.67 10.77
N LEU A 15 -3.90 -2.58 10.35
CA LEU A 15 -4.69 -3.73 9.91
C LEU A 15 -4.06 -4.39 8.67
N ALA A 16 -3.60 -3.61 7.69
CA ALA A 16 -2.90 -4.15 6.51
C ALA A 16 -1.63 -4.93 6.90
N ARG A 17 -0.84 -4.38 7.81
CA ARG A 17 0.37 -5.05 8.32
C ARG A 17 0.03 -6.34 9.06
N LYS A 18 -0.95 -6.30 9.95
CA LYS A 18 -1.40 -7.47 10.71
C LYS A 18 -1.92 -8.59 9.80
N ILE A 19 -2.62 -8.26 8.71
CA ILE A 19 -3.03 -9.25 7.70
C ILE A 19 -1.79 -9.94 7.10
N GLN A 20 -0.76 -9.18 6.74
CA GLN A 20 0.47 -9.76 6.17
C GLN A 20 1.24 -10.61 7.19
N GLU A 21 1.33 -10.15 8.44
CA GLU A 21 1.94 -10.90 9.54
C GLU A 21 1.25 -12.25 9.73
N LEU A 22 -0.08 -12.28 9.79
CA LEU A 22 -0.84 -13.52 9.95
C LEU A 22 -0.75 -14.45 8.73
N ILE A 23 -0.70 -13.90 7.51
CA ILE A 23 -0.44 -14.69 6.30
C ILE A 23 0.92 -15.37 6.40
N ASN A 24 1.95 -14.62 6.80
CA ASN A 24 3.31 -15.15 6.95
C ASN A 24 3.37 -16.22 8.05
N GLU A 25 2.74 -15.98 9.20
CA GLU A 25 2.65 -16.93 10.31
C GLU A 25 1.96 -18.23 9.84
N ARG A 26 0.83 -18.11 9.13
CA ARG A 26 0.11 -19.26 8.58
C ARG A 26 0.94 -20.06 7.59
N SER A 27 1.73 -19.39 6.75
CA SER A 27 2.67 -20.05 5.84
C SER A 27 3.78 -20.81 6.57
N GLN A 28 4.26 -20.29 7.70
CA GLN A 28 5.30 -20.94 8.50
C GLN A 28 4.79 -22.21 9.20
N VAL A 29 3.55 -22.20 9.71
CA VAL A 29 2.98 -23.37 10.40
C VAL A 29 2.44 -24.44 9.44
N ALA A 30 2.33 -24.13 8.15
CA ALA A 30 1.75 -25.04 7.16
C ALA A 30 2.62 -26.26 6.84
N ILE A 31 3.95 -26.13 6.96
CA ILE A 31 4.90 -27.18 6.63
C ILE A 31 5.94 -27.27 7.74
N ILE A 32 6.15 -28.48 8.25
CA ILE A 32 7.21 -28.78 9.22
C ILE A 32 8.11 -29.83 8.58
N SER A 33 9.39 -29.50 8.43
CA SER A 33 10.42 -30.43 7.96
C SER A 33 11.24 -30.93 9.14
N VAL A 34 11.26 -32.25 9.33
CA VAL A 34 11.90 -32.90 10.48
C VAL A 34 12.86 -33.95 9.96
N PRO A 35 14.13 -33.97 10.42
CA PRO A 35 15.06 -35.04 10.09
C PRO A 35 14.52 -36.41 10.52
N LYS A 36 14.94 -37.46 9.80
CA LYS A 36 14.50 -38.83 10.11
C LYS A 36 14.95 -39.22 11.52
N GLY A 37 13.99 -39.50 12.39
CA GLY A 37 14.22 -39.96 13.76
C GLY A 37 14.12 -38.87 14.83
N GLU A 38 13.90 -37.62 14.44
CA GLU A 38 13.68 -36.51 15.38
C GLU A 38 12.19 -36.30 15.66
N GLN A 39 11.87 -35.82 16.86
CA GLN A 39 10.54 -35.34 17.21
C GLN A 39 10.42 -33.86 16.86
N PHE A 40 9.21 -33.39 16.55
CA PHE A 40 8.97 -31.99 16.24
C PHE A 40 8.02 -31.33 17.22
N GLU A 41 8.25 -30.04 17.45
CA GLU A 41 7.34 -29.20 18.21
C GLU A 41 6.16 -28.80 17.34
N ARG A 42 4.95 -29.13 17.78
CA ARG A 42 3.74 -28.69 17.11
C ARG A 42 3.60 -27.17 17.29
N PRO A 43 3.31 -26.42 16.22
CA PRO A 43 3.02 -25.00 16.32
C PRO A 43 1.87 -24.72 17.30
N ASN A 44 1.99 -23.62 18.05
CA ASN A 44 1.00 -23.21 19.05
C ASN A 44 -0.36 -22.85 18.44
N LYS A 45 -0.38 -22.42 17.17
CA LYS A 45 -1.60 -22.10 16.42
C LYS A 45 -1.76 -23.03 15.23
N THR A 46 -3.01 -23.40 14.96
CA THR A 46 -3.37 -24.19 13.78
C THR A 46 -3.62 -23.31 12.56
N ILE A 47 -3.61 -23.92 11.37
CA ILE A 47 -3.94 -23.24 10.12
C ILE A 47 -5.37 -22.68 10.17
N GLU A 48 -6.29 -23.42 10.77
CA GLU A 48 -7.71 -23.06 10.90
C GLU A 48 -7.85 -21.81 11.78
N SER A 49 -7.24 -21.80 12.96
CA SER A 49 -7.26 -20.66 13.88
C SER A 49 -6.65 -19.40 13.25
N LEU A 50 -5.51 -19.54 12.56
CA LEU A 50 -4.90 -18.41 11.84
C LEU A 50 -5.77 -17.94 10.67
N THR A 51 -6.48 -18.85 10.01
CA THR A 51 -7.40 -18.50 8.91
C THR A 51 -8.60 -17.71 9.41
N GLU A 52 -9.14 -18.09 10.57
CA GLU A 52 -10.21 -17.33 11.25
C GLU A 52 -9.73 -15.92 11.62
N GLU A 53 -8.56 -15.79 12.26
CA GLU A 53 -7.97 -14.49 12.63
C GLU A 53 -7.73 -13.62 11.38
N ILE A 54 -7.20 -14.19 10.29
CA ILE A 54 -7.02 -13.49 9.01
C ILE A 54 -8.35 -12.97 8.47
N ASN A 55 -9.40 -13.80 8.50
CA ASN A 55 -10.71 -13.44 7.95
C ASN A 55 -11.38 -12.33 8.78
N GLU A 56 -11.22 -12.37 10.10
CA GLU A 56 -11.68 -11.32 11.00
C GLU A 56 -10.99 -9.99 10.71
N VAL A 57 -9.65 -9.96 10.70
CA VAL A 57 -8.88 -8.73 10.43
C VAL A 57 -9.18 -8.19 9.03
N ARG A 58 -9.35 -9.05 8.02
CA ARG A 58 -9.79 -8.65 6.67
C ARG A 58 -11.19 -8.04 6.67
N SER A 59 -12.11 -8.55 7.49
CA SER A 59 -13.45 -7.97 7.64
C SER A 59 -13.36 -6.56 8.21
N HIS A 60 -12.63 -6.39 9.31
CA HIS A 60 -12.40 -5.07 9.92
C HIS A 60 -11.72 -4.09 8.95
N PHE A 61 -10.73 -4.55 8.19
CA PHE A 61 -10.07 -3.73 7.17
C PHE A 61 -11.07 -3.22 6.13
N ARG A 62 -11.91 -4.10 5.57
CA ARG A 62 -12.92 -3.71 4.57
C ARG A 62 -13.96 -2.75 5.14
N GLN A 63 -14.44 -3.02 6.35
CA GLN A 63 -15.41 -2.14 7.02
C GLN A 63 -14.82 -0.74 7.25
N LEU A 64 -13.57 -0.66 7.70
CA LEU A 64 -12.87 0.60 7.87
C LEU A 64 -12.69 1.33 6.53
N ASP A 65 -12.28 0.62 5.47
CA ASP A 65 -12.04 1.20 4.15
C ASP A 65 -13.34 1.79 3.56
N VAL A 66 -14.46 1.08 3.70
CA VAL A 66 -15.79 1.58 3.31
C VAL A 66 -16.18 2.82 4.13
N ALA A 67 -16.04 2.77 5.46
CA ALA A 67 -16.37 3.90 6.32
C ALA A 67 -15.54 5.15 5.99
N MET A 68 -14.24 4.97 5.72
CA MET A 68 -13.36 6.05 5.28
C MET A 68 -13.76 6.61 3.92
N ALA A 69 -14.06 5.74 2.95
CA ALA A 69 -14.51 6.18 1.63
C ALA A 69 -15.81 6.98 1.70
N THR A 70 -16.79 6.51 2.49
CA THR A 70 -18.04 7.23 2.74
C THR A 70 -17.79 8.58 3.41
N ALA A 71 -16.91 8.63 4.41
CA ALA A 71 -16.56 9.89 5.05
C ALA A 71 -15.91 10.88 4.06
N ASN A 72 -15.02 10.40 3.18
CA ASN A 72 -14.35 11.22 2.18
C ASN A 72 -15.32 11.77 1.10
N LEU A 73 -16.36 11.02 0.77
CA LEU A 73 -17.38 11.46 -0.19
C LEU A 73 -18.37 12.45 0.42
N ASN A 74 -18.68 12.31 1.72
CA ASN A 74 -19.72 13.11 2.37
C ASN A 74 -19.23 14.43 2.97
N HIS A 75 -17.92 14.61 3.13
CA HIS A 75 -17.35 15.84 3.68
C HIS A 75 -16.64 16.62 2.58
N THR A 76 -16.79 17.94 2.63
CA THR A 76 -16.20 18.86 1.66
C THR A 76 -15.13 19.75 2.29
N ILE A 77 -14.27 20.31 1.44
CA ILE A 77 -13.35 21.39 1.75
C ILE A 77 -13.51 22.49 0.69
N HIS A 78 -13.28 23.74 1.08
CA HIS A 78 -13.29 24.86 0.14
C HIS A 78 -11.92 24.98 -0.54
N TRP A 79 -11.90 24.91 -1.88
CA TRP A 79 -10.70 25.01 -2.71
C TRP A 79 -11.04 25.65 -4.05
N ASP A 80 -10.27 26.67 -4.46
CA ASP A 80 -10.41 27.34 -5.76
C ASP A 80 -11.85 27.82 -6.05
N ASP A 81 -12.40 28.59 -5.10
CA ASP A 81 -13.76 29.14 -5.13
C ASP A 81 -14.89 28.10 -5.24
N GLN A 82 -14.60 26.82 -4.96
CA GLN A 82 -15.57 25.73 -5.00
C GLN A 82 -15.44 24.82 -3.78
N ASP A 83 -16.57 24.25 -3.35
CA ASP A 83 -16.56 23.18 -2.37
C ASP A 83 -16.40 21.84 -3.09
N ILE A 84 -15.30 21.16 -2.81
CA ILE A 84 -15.00 19.83 -3.36
C ILE A 84 -14.99 18.81 -2.22
N THR A 85 -15.38 17.57 -2.51
CA THR A 85 -15.30 16.48 -1.53
C THR A 85 -13.85 16.22 -1.12
N ILE A 86 -13.63 15.66 0.06
CA ILE A 86 -12.29 15.21 0.47
C ILE A 86 -11.75 14.19 -0.54
N MET A 87 -12.61 13.36 -1.12
CA MET A 87 -12.23 12.44 -2.20
C MET A 87 -11.64 13.18 -3.41
N GLU A 88 -12.36 14.18 -3.94
CA GLU A 88 -11.90 14.99 -5.07
C GLU A 88 -10.59 15.73 -4.73
N ALA A 89 -10.50 16.30 -3.53
CA ALA A 89 -9.29 16.96 -3.07
C ALA A 89 -8.08 16.03 -3.03
N ILE A 90 -8.26 14.77 -2.62
CA ILE A 90 -7.20 13.76 -2.62
C ILE A 90 -6.74 13.45 -4.05
N GLU A 91 -7.66 13.29 -4.99
CA GLU A 91 -7.33 13.02 -6.40
C GLU A 91 -6.65 14.23 -7.07
N LEU A 92 -7.15 15.44 -6.83
CA LEU A 92 -6.53 16.67 -7.31
C LEU A 92 -5.09 16.80 -6.77
N ALA A 93 -4.88 16.56 -5.48
CA ALA A 93 -3.55 16.58 -4.89
C ALA A 93 -2.60 15.53 -5.49
N LYS A 94 -3.09 14.36 -5.91
CA LYS A 94 -2.28 13.36 -6.63
C LYS A 94 -1.90 13.87 -8.02
N GLN A 95 -2.84 14.45 -8.77
CA GLN A 95 -2.58 15.01 -10.10
C GLN A 95 -1.54 16.12 -10.04
N MET A 96 -1.69 17.07 -9.11
CA MET A 96 -0.75 18.17 -8.91
C MET A 96 0.65 17.67 -8.52
N ARG A 97 0.75 16.63 -7.67
CA ARG A 97 2.05 16.01 -7.35
C ARG A 97 2.69 15.34 -8.56
N GLY A 98 1.89 14.68 -9.39
CA GLY A 98 2.35 14.09 -10.65
C GLY A 98 2.93 15.15 -11.58
N GLU A 99 2.18 16.23 -11.83
CA GLU A 99 2.61 17.35 -12.67
C GLU A 99 3.90 17.99 -12.13
N LEU A 100 3.98 18.23 -10.82
CA LEU A 100 5.20 18.75 -10.18
C LEU A 100 6.41 17.86 -10.42
N GLN A 101 6.25 16.52 -10.37
CA GLN A 101 7.33 15.58 -10.65
C GLN A 101 7.76 15.65 -12.12
N GLU A 102 6.83 15.81 -13.05
CA GLU A 102 7.13 15.95 -14.47
C GLU A 102 7.86 17.26 -14.78
N LEU A 103 7.40 18.38 -14.22
CA LEU A 103 8.04 19.68 -14.37
C LEU A 103 9.45 19.68 -13.80
N LYS A 104 9.67 19.05 -12.63
CA LYS A 104 11.01 18.84 -12.08
C LYS A 104 11.89 18.03 -13.03
N ARG A 105 11.35 16.95 -13.59
CA ARG A 105 12.06 16.12 -14.59
C ARG A 105 12.42 16.91 -15.84
N PHE A 106 11.54 17.78 -16.33
CA PHE A 106 11.83 18.65 -17.48
C PHE A 106 12.89 19.69 -17.16
N GLY A 107 12.80 20.34 -15.99
CA GLY A 107 13.80 21.30 -15.53
C GLY A 107 15.19 20.69 -15.31
N SER A 108 15.27 19.41 -14.96
CA SER A 108 16.55 18.69 -14.76
C SER A 108 17.15 18.10 -16.04
N ARG A 109 16.46 18.14 -17.18
CA ARG A 109 16.98 17.61 -18.45
C ARG A 109 18.03 18.56 -19.05
N LYS A 110 19.15 18.00 -19.51
CA LYS A 110 20.13 18.75 -20.31
C LYS A 110 19.49 19.16 -21.64
N LYS A 111 19.76 20.37 -22.12
CA LYS A 111 19.22 20.88 -23.40
C LYS A 111 19.63 20.04 -24.62
N GLN A 112 20.77 19.35 -24.53
CA GLN A 112 21.27 18.40 -25.54
C GLN A 112 22.03 17.28 -24.82
N GLU A 113 21.80 16.04 -25.25
CA GLU A 113 22.66 14.89 -24.97
C GLU A 113 23.32 14.46 -26.27
N TYR A 114 24.65 14.49 -26.32
CA TYR A 114 25.41 13.92 -27.43
C TYR A 114 25.46 12.40 -27.24
N SER A 115 24.89 11.63 -28.17
CA SER A 115 25.11 10.19 -28.20
C SER A 115 26.54 9.93 -28.66
N SER A 116 27.37 9.21 -27.89
CA SER A 116 28.75 8.90 -28.29
C SER A 116 28.87 7.78 -29.34
N HIS A 117 27.76 7.37 -29.97
CA HIS A 117 27.70 6.19 -30.83
C HIS A 117 28.00 6.44 -32.32
N TYR A 118 28.66 7.55 -32.65
CA TYR A 118 29.19 7.79 -34.00
C TYR A 118 30.72 7.68 -33.97
N GLY A 119 31.24 6.45 -33.93
CA GLY A 119 32.69 6.24 -33.77
C GLY A 119 33.24 4.82 -34.00
N GLU A 120 32.42 3.78 -34.19
CA GLU A 120 32.91 2.50 -34.72
C GLU A 120 32.62 2.41 -36.21
N VAL A 121 33.33 3.23 -37.00
CA VAL A 121 33.60 2.85 -38.39
C VAL A 121 34.76 1.86 -38.33
N VAL A 122 34.41 0.58 -38.31
CA VAL A 122 35.36 -0.52 -38.55
C VAL A 122 35.90 -0.34 -39.96
N MET A 123 37.14 0.14 -40.10
CA MET A 123 37.87 0.03 -41.35
C MET A 123 38.35 -1.42 -41.48
N ALA A 124 37.79 -2.13 -42.46
CA ALA A 124 38.26 -3.42 -42.94
C ALA A 124 39.41 -3.24 -43.95
#